data_AF-A0A6D0IKJ8-F1
#
_entry.id   AF-A0A6D0IKJ8-F1
#
_cell.length_a   1.000
_cell.length_b   1.000
_cell.length_c   1.000
_cell.angle_alpha   90.00
_cell.angle_beta   90.00
_cell.angle_gamma   90.00
#
_symmetry.space_group_name_H-M   'P 1'
#
loop_
_entity.id
_entity.type
_entity.pdbx_description
1 polymer ?
#
loop_
_entity_poly.entity_id
_entity_poly.type
_entity_poly.pdbx_seq_one_letter_code
_entity_poly.pdbx_strand_id
1 'polypeptide(L)'
;EEAIVLALKTPRNSDERIWLGDYGSPLRDNALMLSLLEENKLLPDEQYTLLDTLSQQAFGERWLSTQESNALFLAARTIQDLPGKWQAQTSFSTEPLTGEKAQNSNLNSDQLATLQVTNSGDQPLWLRVDASGYPQSAPLPANNVLQIERHILGTDGKSKSLDSLRSGDLV
;
A
#
# COMPACT_ATOMS: atom_id res chain seq x y z
N GLU A 1 -10.95 7.91 28.83
CA GLU A 1 -11.31 8.56 27.55
C GLU A 1 -10.34 9.66 27.15
N GLU A 2 -9.96 10.57 28.04
CA GLU A 2 -9.06 11.70 27.71
C GLU A 2 -7.73 11.29 27.04
N ALA A 3 -7.08 10.21 27.49
CA ALA A 3 -5.83 9.72 26.89
C ALA A 3 -5.98 9.25 25.44
N ILE A 4 -7.12 8.66 25.07
CA ILE A 4 -7.39 8.18 23.70
C ILE A 4 -7.65 9.36 22.77
N VAL A 5 -8.45 10.33 23.22
CA VAL A 5 -8.70 11.56 22.47
C VAL A 5 -7.40 12.36 22.29
N LEU A 6 -6.53 12.39 23.29
CA LEU A 6 -5.22 13.02 23.18
C LEU A 6 -4.33 12.28 22.17
N ALA A 7 -4.31 10.95 22.19
CA ALA A 7 -3.53 10.15 21.24
C ALA A 7 -3.97 10.41 19.79
N LEU A 8 -5.28 10.47 19.51
CA LEU A 8 -5.83 10.80 18.18
C LEU A 8 -5.42 12.18 17.66
N LYS A 9 -5.17 13.13 18.57
CA LYS A 9 -4.76 14.50 18.24
C LYS A 9 -3.24 14.72 18.28
N THR A 10 -2.49 13.72 18.72
CA THR A 10 -1.03 13.81 18.85
C THR A 10 -0.41 13.15 17.63
N PRO A 11 -0.02 13.91 16.59
CA PRO A 11 0.59 13.31 15.42
C PRO A 11 1.95 12.71 15.78
N ARG A 12 2.29 11.59 15.14
CA ARG A 12 3.68 11.14 15.09
C ARG A 12 4.53 12.27 14.50
N ASN A 13 5.75 12.43 14.98
CA ASN A 13 6.70 13.33 14.34
C ASN A 13 6.88 12.91 12.88
N SER A 14 6.60 13.81 11.94
CA SER A 14 6.66 13.56 10.50
C SER A 14 8.09 13.56 9.96
N ASP A 15 9.08 13.94 10.77
CA ASP A 15 10.48 13.84 10.41
C ASP A 15 10.95 12.38 10.54
N GLU A 16 10.95 11.66 9.41
CA GLU A 16 11.38 10.27 9.30
C GLU A 16 12.85 10.04 9.73
N ARG A 17 13.65 11.10 9.86
CA ARG A 17 15.04 11.01 10.34
C ARG A 17 15.11 10.79 11.85
N ILE A 18 14.02 11.05 12.57
CA ILE A 18 13.93 10.82 14.02
C ILE A 18 13.56 9.36 14.27
N TRP A 19 14.54 8.58 14.70
CA TRP A 19 14.36 7.17 14.99
C TRP A 19 13.77 6.95 16.39
N LEU A 20 12.51 6.53 16.46
CA LEU A 20 11.84 6.17 17.73
C LEU A 20 12.09 4.72 18.18
N GLY A 21 12.70 3.87 17.35
CA GLY A 21 12.98 2.47 17.69
C GLY A 21 11.78 1.54 17.71
N ASP A 22 10.61 2.01 17.28
CA ASP A 22 9.34 1.28 17.34
C ASP A 22 8.93 0.65 16.00
N TYR A 23 9.75 0.78 14.95
CA TYR A 23 9.38 0.36 13.59
C TYR A 23 8.07 1.00 13.11
N GLY A 24 7.78 2.21 13.56
CA GLY A 24 6.56 2.94 13.26
C GLY A 24 6.71 3.96 12.14
N SER A 25 5.57 4.25 11.52
CA SER A 25 5.35 5.35 10.58
C SER A 25 3.95 5.92 10.86
N PRO A 26 3.62 7.13 10.36
CA PRO A 26 2.27 7.67 10.49
C PRO A 26 1.20 6.71 9.95
N LEU A 27 1.48 6.05 8.82
CA LEU A 27 0.59 5.04 8.22
C LEU A 27 0.38 3.84 9.15
N ARG A 28 1.48 3.29 9.70
CA ARG A 28 1.44 2.14 10.62
C ARG A 28 0.65 2.47 11.88
N ASP A 29 0.91 3.63 12.47
CA ASP A 29 0.28 4.07 13.71
C ASP A 29 -1.22 4.29 13.51
N ASN A 30 -1.62 4.98 12.44
CA ASN A 30 -3.04 5.18 12.11
C ASN A 30 -3.80 3.87 11.87
N ALA A 31 -3.20 2.92 11.15
CA ALA A 31 -3.82 1.62 10.90
C ALA A 31 -4.05 0.83 12.20
N LEU A 32 -3.04 0.76 13.09
CA LEU A 32 -3.20 0.08 14.37
C LEU A 32 -4.16 0.80 15.31
N MET A 33 -4.17 2.13 15.32
CA MET A 33 -5.15 2.90 16.08
C MET A 33 -6.58 2.62 15.63
N LEU A 34 -6.82 2.53 14.31
CA LEU A 34 -8.13 2.16 13.77
C LEU A 34 -8.56 0.77 14.23
N SER A 35 -7.68 -0.24 14.11
CA SER A 35 -7.96 -1.60 14.58
C SER A 35 -8.29 -1.62 16.08
N LEU A 36 -7.54 -0.90 16.91
CA LEU A 36 -7.76 -0.85 18.35
C LEU A 36 -9.10 -0.17 18.71
N LEU A 37 -9.46 0.92 18.03
CA LEU A 37 -10.74 1.59 18.26
C LEU A 37 -11.92 0.70 17.88
N GLU A 38 -11.83 0.01 16.73
CA GLU A 38 -12.88 -0.88 16.26
C GLU A 38 -13.02 -2.10 17.17
N GLU A 39 -11.92 -2.76 17.53
CA GLU A 39 -11.91 -3.95 18.39
C GLU A 39 -12.57 -3.67 19.74
N ASN A 40 -12.34 -2.47 20.30
CA ASN A 40 -12.85 -2.06 21.60
C ASN A 40 -14.17 -1.24 21.54
N LYS A 41 -14.73 -1.02 20.33
CA LYS A 41 -15.97 -0.26 20.09
C LYS A 41 -15.93 1.17 20.67
N LEU A 42 -14.79 1.84 20.50
CA LEU A 42 -14.53 3.18 21.04
C LEU A 42 -14.60 4.25 19.95
N LEU A 43 -15.18 5.41 20.25
CA LEU A 43 -15.17 6.61 19.40
C LEU A 43 -15.55 6.34 17.93
N PRO A 44 -16.77 5.82 17.65
CA PRO A 44 -17.18 5.41 16.30
C PRO A 44 -17.09 6.55 15.27
N ASP A 45 -17.35 7.79 15.66
CA ASP A 45 -17.26 8.95 14.75
C ASP A 45 -15.80 9.21 14.32
N GLU A 46 -14.84 9.06 15.23
CA GLU A 46 -13.41 9.23 14.94
C GLU A 46 -12.87 8.08 14.07
N GLN A 47 -13.45 6.89 14.15
CA GLN A 47 -13.07 5.76 13.30
C GLN A 47 -13.29 6.08 11.81
N TYR A 48 -14.37 6.79 11.46
CA TYR A 48 -14.63 7.17 10.07
C TYR A 48 -13.61 8.19 9.55
N THR A 49 -13.26 9.19 10.35
CA THR A 49 -12.22 10.18 9.98
C THR A 49 -10.86 9.52 9.82
N LEU A 50 -10.52 8.60 10.73
CA LEU A 50 -9.26 7.86 10.68
C LEU A 50 -9.23 6.90 9.47
N LEU A 51 -10.35 6.27 9.14
CA LEU A 51 -10.48 5.41 7.96
C LEU A 51 -10.30 6.19 6.66
N ASP A 52 -10.91 7.38 6.53
CA ASP A 52 -10.73 8.23 5.35
C ASP A 52 -9.26 8.67 5.20
N THR A 53 -8.64 9.10 6.29
CA THR A 53 -7.22 9.45 6.32
C THR A 53 -6.34 8.27 5.91
N LEU A 54 -6.60 7.09 6.47
CA LEU A 54 -5.84 5.87 6.20
C LEU A 54 -5.99 5.43 4.74
N SER A 55 -7.19 5.53 4.18
CA SER A 55 -7.47 5.23 2.78
C SER A 55 -6.63 6.10 1.84
N GLN A 56 -6.54 7.40 2.12
CA GLN A 56 -5.74 8.34 1.34
C GLN A 56 -4.23 8.08 1.48
N GLN A 57 -3.74 7.82 2.69
CA GLN A 57 -2.33 7.50 2.93
C GLN A 57 -1.93 6.18 2.25
N ALA A 58 -2.73 5.12 2.41
CA ALA A 58 -2.43 3.80 1.86
C ALA A 58 -2.49 3.72 0.33
N PHE A 59 -3.17 4.66 -0.33
CA PHE A 59 -3.25 4.71 -1.80
C PHE A 59 -1.99 5.30 -2.44
N GLY A 60 -1.32 6.24 -1.76
CA GLY A 60 -0.16 6.95 -2.30
C GLY A 60 1.16 6.18 -2.21
N GLU A 61 1.24 5.14 -1.39
CA GLU A 61 2.50 4.48 -1.07
C GLU A 61 2.89 3.40 -2.08
N ARG A 62 4.02 3.64 -2.76
CA ARG A 62 4.60 2.66 -3.68
C ARG A 62 5.29 1.49 -2.95
N TRP A 63 5.85 1.76 -1.79
CA TRP A 63 6.58 0.78 -0.99
C TRP A 63 6.09 0.82 0.45
N LEU A 64 5.74 -0.34 0.98
CA LEU A 64 5.30 -0.51 2.36
C LEU A 64 6.26 -1.45 3.07
N SER A 65 6.59 -1.12 4.32
CA SER A 65 7.24 -2.06 5.22
C SER A 65 6.31 -3.21 5.58
N THR A 66 6.88 -4.32 6.06
CA THR A 66 6.08 -5.45 6.57
C THR A 66 5.19 -5.04 7.75
N GLN A 67 5.65 -4.11 8.59
CA GLN A 67 4.86 -3.60 9.72
C GLN A 67 3.65 -2.81 9.25
N GLU A 68 3.80 -1.94 8.25
CA GLU A 68 2.69 -1.20 7.64
C GLU A 68 1.72 -2.12 6.91
N SER A 69 2.23 -3.08 6.14
CA SER A 69 1.39 -4.05 5.42
C SER A 69 0.55 -4.88 6.39
N ASN A 70 1.14 -5.32 7.51
CA ASN A 70 0.40 -6.05 8.54
C ASN A 70 -0.63 -5.16 9.25
N ALA A 71 -0.26 -3.93 9.62
CA ALA A 71 -1.18 -3.00 10.26
C ALA A 71 -2.38 -2.67 9.35
N LEU A 72 -2.13 -2.42 8.06
CA LEU A 72 -3.18 -2.22 7.07
C LEU A 72 -4.06 -3.45 6.88
N PHE A 73 -3.48 -4.66 6.90
CA PHE A 73 -4.24 -5.89 6.84
C PHE A 73 -5.20 -6.03 8.05
N LEU A 74 -4.73 -5.73 9.25
CA LEU A 74 -5.56 -5.76 10.46
C LEU A 74 -6.67 -4.70 10.41
N ALA A 75 -6.37 -3.49 9.94
CA ALA A 75 -7.37 -2.43 9.76
C ALA A 75 -8.40 -2.75 8.67
N ALA A 76 -7.97 -3.34 7.55
CA ALA A 76 -8.86 -3.77 6.47
C ALA A 76 -9.80 -4.89 6.93
N ARG A 77 -9.31 -5.81 7.76
CA ARG A 77 -10.11 -6.89 8.33
C ARG A 77 -11.27 -6.38 9.18
N THR A 78 -11.09 -5.31 9.94
CA THR A 78 -12.15 -4.76 10.80
C THR A 78 -13.27 -4.07 10.01
N ILE A 79 -12.99 -3.62 8.79
CA ILE A 79 -13.95 -2.90 7.93
C ILE A 79 -14.48 -3.73 6.75
N GLN A 80 -14.07 -5.00 6.62
CA GLN A 80 -14.39 -5.83 5.46
C GLN A 80 -15.90 -6.02 5.23
N ASP A 81 -16.68 -6.01 6.30
CA ASP A 81 -18.14 -6.16 6.26
C ASP A 81 -18.89 -4.83 6.47
N LEU A 82 -18.19 -3.69 6.35
CA LEU A 82 -18.82 -2.37 6.46
C LEU A 82 -19.89 -2.21 5.35
N PRO A 83 -21.15 -1.91 5.70
CA PRO A 83 -22.19 -1.68 4.71
C PRO A 83 -21.90 -0.44 3.87
N GLY A 84 -22.15 -0.54 2.58
CA GLY A 84 -21.99 0.55 1.62
C GLY A 84 -22.53 0.14 0.27
N LYS A 85 -23.73 0.62 -0.06
CA LYS A 85 -24.36 0.35 -1.36
C LYS A 85 -23.63 1.12 -2.46
N TRP A 86 -23.26 0.43 -3.52
CA TRP A 86 -22.59 1.04 -4.67
C TRP A 86 -23.02 0.40 -5.98
N GLN A 87 -22.91 1.17 -7.07
CA GLN A 87 -23.16 0.72 -8.45
C GLN A 87 -22.09 1.31 -9.38
N ALA A 88 -21.59 0.50 -10.32
CA ALA A 88 -20.61 0.93 -11.30
C ALA A 88 -20.80 0.24 -12.64
N GLN A 89 -20.62 0.98 -13.73
CA GLN A 89 -20.40 0.41 -15.05
C GLN A 89 -18.89 0.29 -15.31
N THR A 90 -18.43 -0.87 -15.73
CA THR A 90 -17.00 -1.13 -16.00
C THR A 90 -16.77 -1.55 -17.44
N SER A 91 -15.62 -1.24 -18.04
CA SER A 91 -15.29 -1.67 -19.40
C SER A 91 -15.16 -3.19 -19.57
N PHE A 92 -14.89 -3.93 -18.49
CA PHE A 92 -14.71 -5.38 -18.52
C PHE A 92 -16.00 -6.19 -18.26
N SER A 93 -17.14 -5.52 -18.03
CA SER A 93 -18.45 -6.15 -17.80
C SER A 93 -19.52 -5.44 -18.62
N THR A 94 -20.36 -6.22 -19.31
CA THR A 94 -21.53 -5.67 -20.01
C THR A 94 -22.62 -5.27 -19.02
N GLU A 95 -22.85 -6.11 -18.00
CA GLU A 95 -23.83 -5.83 -16.95
C GLU A 95 -23.26 -4.85 -15.91
N PRO A 96 -24.07 -3.90 -15.41
CA PRO A 96 -23.68 -3.05 -14.29
C PRO A 96 -23.30 -3.87 -13.06
N LEU A 97 -22.20 -3.50 -12.42
CA LEU A 97 -21.79 -4.07 -11.14
C LEU A 97 -22.51 -3.34 -10.00
N THR A 98 -22.94 -4.09 -8.99
CA THR A 98 -23.56 -3.54 -7.77
C THR A 98 -23.12 -4.35 -6.56
N GLY A 99 -23.09 -3.71 -5.39
CA GLY A 99 -22.82 -4.39 -4.13
C GLY A 99 -23.32 -3.61 -2.92
N GLU A 100 -23.47 -4.30 -1.79
CA GLU A 100 -23.88 -3.72 -0.51
C GLU A 100 -22.69 -3.54 0.45
N LYS A 101 -21.48 -3.92 0.02
CA LYS A 101 -20.20 -3.77 0.71
C LYS A 101 -19.06 -3.79 -0.30
N ALA A 102 -17.83 -3.52 0.14
CA ALA A 102 -16.64 -3.60 -0.71
C ALA A 102 -16.53 -4.95 -1.43
N GLN A 103 -16.21 -4.92 -2.73
CA GLN A 103 -15.95 -6.10 -3.54
C GLN A 103 -14.59 -5.96 -4.23
N ASN A 104 -13.92 -7.08 -4.44
CA ASN A 104 -12.67 -7.13 -5.20
C ASN A 104 -12.88 -8.00 -6.45
N SER A 105 -12.39 -7.52 -7.59
CA SER A 105 -12.42 -8.24 -8.87
C SER A 105 -11.03 -8.29 -9.46
N ASN A 106 -10.55 -9.49 -9.76
CA ASN A 106 -9.26 -9.68 -10.41
C ASN A 106 -9.36 -9.33 -11.90
N LEU A 107 -8.35 -8.65 -12.43
CA LEU A 107 -8.27 -8.25 -13.83
C LEU A 107 -6.99 -8.82 -14.47
N ASN A 108 -7.09 -9.25 -15.72
CA ASN A 108 -5.92 -9.57 -16.53
C ASN A 108 -5.35 -8.32 -17.23
N SER A 109 -4.25 -8.47 -17.96
CA SER A 109 -3.58 -7.36 -18.66
C SER A 109 -4.45 -6.66 -19.70
N ASP A 110 -5.27 -7.42 -20.44
CA ASP A 110 -6.10 -6.87 -21.52
C ASP A 110 -7.25 -6.02 -20.96
N GLN A 111 -7.86 -6.50 -19.87
CA GLN A 111 -8.88 -5.77 -19.12
C GLN A 111 -8.29 -4.51 -18.48
N LEU A 112 -7.09 -4.61 -17.88
CA LEU A 112 -6.44 -3.48 -17.24
C LEU A 112 -6.05 -2.39 -18.26
N ALA A 113 -5.56 -2.78 -19.43
CA ALA A 113 -5.15 -1.84 -20.48
C ALA A 113 -6.29 -0.99 -21.03
N THR A 114 -7.53 -1.45 -20.89
CA THR A 114 -8.75 -0.76 -21.33
C THR A 114 -9.68 -0.43 -20.16
N LEU A 115 -9.17 -0.46 -18.93
CA LEU A 115 -9.98 -0.29 -17.73
C LEU A 115 -10.61 1.11 -17.70
N GLN A 116 -11.94 1.13 -17.69
CA GLN A 116 -12.74 2.31 -17.42
C GLN A 116 -13.80 1.95 -16.38
N VAL A 117 -13.99 2.82 -15.40
CA VAL A 117 -15.02 2.69 -14.36
C VAL A 117 -15.83 3.97 -14.34
N THR A 118 -17.14 3.83 -14.47
CA THR A 118 -18.11 4.92 -14.38
C THR A 118 -19.03 4.66 -13.20
N ASN A 119 -19.11 5.60 -12.26
CA ASN A 119 -20.11 5.52 -11.19
C ASN A 119 -21.51 5.68 -11.81
N SER A 120 -22.33 4.64 -11.72
CA SER A 120 -23.71 4.62 -12.22
C SER A 120 -24.75 4.66 -11.09
N GLY A 121 -24.30 4.82 -9.84
CA GLY A 121 -25.14 5.01 -8.67
C GLY A 121 -25.49 6.47 -8.40
N ASP A 122 -26.26 6.67 -7.34
CA ASP A 122 -26.70 7.97 -6.82
C ASP A 122 -25.85 8.47 -5.64
N GLN A 123 -24.92 7.65 -5.16
CA GLN A 123 -23.95 7.97 -4.09
C GLN A 123 -22.52 7.97 -4.64
N PRO A 124 -21.57 8.67 -3.98
CA PRO A 124 -20.15 8.56 -4.30
C PRO A 124 -19.65 7.11 -4.27
N LEU A 125 -18.75 6.77 -5.20
CA LEU A 125 -18.12 5.46 -5.32
C LEU A 125 -16.61 5.62 -5.08
N TRP A 126 -16.08 4.84 -4.14
CA TRP A 126 -14.64 4.71 -3.92
C TRP A 126 -14.11 3.50 -4.68
N LEU A 127 -12.99 3.67 -5.38
CA LEU A 127 -12.33 2.62 -6.14
C LEU A 127 -10.83 2.63 -5.86
N ARG A 128 -10.23 1.44 -5.86
CA ARG A 128 -8.77 1.24 -5.76
C ARG A 128 -8.34 0.23 -6.83
N VAL A 129 -7.25 0.54 -7.52
CA VAL A 129 -6.66 -0.33 -8.53
C VAL A 129 -5.20 -0.56 -8.16
N ASP A 130 -4.88 -1.79 -7.77
CA ASP A 130 -3.51 -2.23 -7.52
C ASP A 130 -3.09 -3.18 -8.65
N ALA A 131 -2.02 -2.81 -9.37
CA ALA A 131 -1.47 -3.61 -10.46
C ALA A 131 0.02 -3.87 -10.23
N SER A 132 0.47 -5.09 -10.55
CA SER A 132 1.86 -5.51 -10.40
C SER A 132 2.32 -6.31 -11.61
N GLY A 133 3.58 -6.11 -12.01
CA GLY A 133 4.18 -6.79 -13.16
C GLY A 133 5.68 -6.52 -13.26
N TYR A 134 6.38 -7.35 -14.02
CA TYR A 134 7.81 -7.18 -14.30
C TYR A 134 8.01 -6.25 -15.51
N PRO A 135 8.95 -5.28 -15.45
CA PRO A 135 9.27 -4.44 -16.59
C PRO A 135 9.95 -5.26 -17.70
N GLN A 136 9.74 -4.87 -18.96
CA GLN A 136 10.34 -5.56 -20.12
C GLN A 136 11.87 -5.38 -20.22
N SER A 137 12.41 -4.34 -19.59
CA SER A 137 13.83 -4.02 -19.56
C SER A 137 14.24 -3.55 -18.16
N ALA A 138 15.55 -3.56 -17.89
CA ALA A 138 16.08 -3.03 -16.64
C ALA A 138 15.69 -1.54 -16.48
N PRO A 139 15.06 -1.14 -15.35
CA PRO A 139 14.78 0.26 -15.07
C PRO A 139 16.06 1.09 -14.99
N LEU A 140 15.94 2.41 -15.20
CA LEU A 140 17.06 3.32 -14.97
C LEU A 140 17.50 3.26 -13.50
N PRO A 141 18.82 3.30 -13.21
CA PRO A 141 19.31 3.42 -11.84
C PRO A 141 18.72 4.67 -11.17
N ALA A 142 18.25 4.51 -9.95
CA ALA A 142 17.70 5.58 -9.12
C ALA A 142 18.09 5.34 -7.66
N ASN A 143 18.16 6.40 -6.87
CA ASN A 143 18.48 6.34 -5.46
C ASN A 143 17.64 7.37 -4.68
N ASN A 144 17.32 7.05 -3.43
CA ASN A 144 16.66 7.96 -2.50
C ASN A 144 17.21 7.69 -1.11
N VAL A 145 17.86 8.68 -0.48
CA VAL A 145 18.61 8.60 0.78
C VAL A 145 19.81 7.64 0.73
N LEU A 146 19.59 6.35 0.44
CA LEU A 146 20.61 5.32 0.32
C LEU A 146 21.26 5.32 -1.07
N GLN A 147 22.48 4.81 -1.16
CA GLN A 147 23.23 4.60 -2.40
C GLN A 147 23.82 3.18 -2.41
N ILE A 148 23.97 2.59 -3.60
CA ILE A 148 24.57 1.27 -3.78
C ILE A 148 25.29 1.20 -5.12
N GLU A 149 26.46 0.58 -5.12
CA GLU A 149 27.22 0.22 -6.32
C GLU A 149 27.71 -1.22 -6.22
N ARG A 150 27.95 -1.87 -7.36
CA ARG A 150 28.46 -3.25 -7.41
C ARG A 150 29.59 -3.35 -8.42
N HIS A 151 30.76 -3.76 -7.94
CA HIS A 151 31.92 -4.10 -8.75
C HIS A 151 32.19 -5.60 -8.64
N ILE A 152 32.54 -6.23 -9.76
CA ILE A 152 32.92 -7.65 -9.80
C ILE A 152 34.45 -7.71 -9.92
N LEU A 153 35.09 -8.43 -9.00
CA LEU A 153 36.54 -8.57 -8.95
C LEU A 153 36.94 -10.03 -9.20
N GLY A 154 38.18 -10.26 -9.62
CA GLY A 154 38.79 -11.59 -9.54
C GLY A 154 39.27 -11.89 -8.13
N THR A 155 39.67 -13.14 -7.89
CA THR A 155 40.34 -13.54 -6.64
C THR A 155 41.70 -12.84 -6.42
N ASP A 156 42.24 -12.22 -7.46
CA ASP A 156 43.42 -11.35 -7.42
C ASP A 156 43.09 -9.88 -7.08
N GLY A 157 41.83 -9.56 -6.81
CA GLY A 157 41.34 -8.23 -6.44
C GLY A 157 41.19 -7.24 -7.61
N LYS A 158 41.43 -7.67 -8.85
CA LYS A 158 41.30 -6.80 -10.04
C LYS A 158 39.90 -6.86 -10.62
N SER A 159 39.49 -5.78 -11.30
CA SER A 159 38.21 -5.75 -12.03
C SER A 159 38.10 -6.91 -13.01
N LYS A 160 36.98 -7.63 -12.96
CA LYS A 160 36.72 -8.80 -13.81
C LYS A 160 35.46 -8.58 -14.63
N SER A 161 35.61 -8.74 -15.94
CA SER A 161 34.52 -8.56 -16.90
C SER A 161 33.57 -9.76 -16.88
N LEU A 162 32.26 -9.49 -16.97
CA LEU A 162 31.21 -10.52 -16.96
C LEU A 162 31.03 -11.21 -18.32
N ASP A 163 31.52 -10.60 -19.41
CA ASP A 163 31.36 -11.10 -20.78
C ASP A 163 32.23 -12.32 -21.13
N SER A 164 33.27 -12.57 -20.34
CA SER A 164 34.34 -13.54 -20.63
C SER A 164 34.58 -14.52 -19.48
N LEU A 165 33.59 -14.65 -18.58
CA LEU A 165 33.64 -15.57 -17.44
C LEU A 165 33.63 -17.03 -17.90
N ARG A 166 34.54 -17.85 -17.35
CA ARG A 166 34.56 -19.29 -17.63
C ARG A 166 33.85 -20.08 -16.54
N SER A 167 33.28 -21.22 -16.91
CA SER A 167 32.77 -22.17 -15.92
C SER A 167 33.90 -22.60 -14.99
N GLY A 168 33.67 -22.50 -13.67
CA GLY A 168 34.68 -22.78 -12.64
C GLY A 168 35.49 -21.56 -12.18
N ASP A 169 35.33 -20.40 -12.81
CA ASP A 169 35.95 -19.17 -12.33
C ASP A 169 35.33 -18.71 -11.01
N LEU A 170 36.19 -18.25 -10.09
CA LEU A 170 35.79 -17.48 -8.91
C LEU A 170 35.82 -15.97 -9.22
N VAL A 171 34.84 -15.24 -8.68
CA VAL A 171 34.67 -13.78 -8.70
C VAL A 171 34.07 -13.29 -7.38
#